data_AF-A0A1I8J8V2-F1
#
_entry.id   AF-A0A1I8J8V2-F1
#
_cell.length_a   1.000
_cell.length_b   1.000
_cell.length_c   1.000
_cell.angle_alpha   90.00
_cell.angle_beta   90.00
_cell.angle_gamma   90.00
#
_symmetry.space_group_name_H-M   'P 1'
#
loop_
_entity.id
_entity.type
_entity.pdbx_description
1 polymer ?
#
loop_
_entity_poly.entity_id
_entity_poly.type
_entity_poly.pdbx_seq_one_letter_code
_entity_poly.pdbx_strand_id
1 'polypeptide(L)'
;MAWLKLNNREMFDELKGRYSRSLSKVYDAEFREVMETVKAILQPLSKDKGKPGALRHAGSNSSLNREGSKRSIGGGGGGGGGADSNPADSSSSSTLSSIAATLGSSVATLDNVFEKVLDALEPMVDSEETFCQAFFDLQPSVQQQTSTLTSSVMSTVSDDCTILSVDSGDSRQSLTRQEGKQELDELLKQIFSSAVSFLDALASACHSVSAEFSMQMLVRSADRSDRQSGRGRHLGYLYAQLCLRAKQRFDQFIDQIPRCGVVAPVLSYEKFASRAGPVFRDSKRLPDLERAHEKLLETLVNLVERGRSGARENTARCENFHRLESIVRSQRMQRLDRMRRDLSDRHKQNRTEYVRNYMGRPLEKLSEFFDGVEQNLSRGVTPDEVGYLQQYSRAELKKIIRDYPAKDVKRNLEQLRKRVEKHLSEEGSLLTAVWHEMQQTLLAQYNQFNRLIAQCYPMPIWLWSSPIMICCDSLMTSAAEAVPDMFSLLFCNWFINL
;
A
#
# COMPACT_ATOMS: atom_id res chain seq x y z
N MET A 1 37.51 8.34 -32.84
CA MET A 1 36.07 7.97 -32.86
C MET A 1 35.24 8.81 -33.81
N ALA A 2 35.30 10.15 -33.77
CA ALA A 2 34.59 11.02 -34.73
C ALA A 2 34.87 10.68 -36.22
N TRP A 3 36.13 10.37 -36.55
CA TRP A 3 36.50 9.90 -37.90
C TRP A 3 35.86 8.55 -38.27
N LEU A 4 35.78 7.61 -37.33
CA LEU A 4 35.13 6.30 -37.51
C LEU A 4 33.62 6.47 -37.69
N LYS A 5 32.98 7.34 -36.90
CA LYS A 5 31.56 7.67 -37.00
C LYS A 5 31.17 8.21 -38.39
N LEU A 6 32.05 8.99 -39.02
CA LEU A 6 31.81 9.60 -40.34
C LEU A 6 32.13 8.66 -41.50
N ASN A 7 33.17 7.83 -41.39
CA ASN A 7 33.71 7.06 -42.51
C ASN A 7 33.36 5.56 -42.49
N ASN A 8 33.03 4.99 -41.33
CA ASN A 8 32.63 3.58 -41.22
C ASN A 8 31.69 3.38 -40.02
N ARG A 9 30.39 3.57 -40.28
CA ARG A 9 29.33 3.53 -39.25
C ARG A 9 29.10 2.12 -38.68
N GLU A 10 29.25 1.06 -39.50
CA GLU A 10 29.12 -0.32 -39.04
C GLU A 10 30.18 -0.69 -37.98
N MET A 11 31.45 -0.34 -38.24
CA MET A 11 32.53 -0.56 -37.27
C MET A 11 32.36 0.29 -36.00
N PHE A 12 31.80 1.49 -36.13
CA PHE A 12 31.48 2.35 -34.99
C PHE A 12 30.39 1.73 -34.11
N ASP A 13 29.30 1.24 -34.70
CA ASP A 13 28.20 0.58 -33.98
C ASP A 13 28.63 -0.75 -33.37
N GLU A 14 29.50 -1.51 -34.05
CA GLU A 14 30.08 -2.73 -33.50
C GLU A 14 30.94 -2.45 -32.26
N LEU A 15 31.81 -1.42 -32.31
CA LEU A 15 32.65 -1.04 -31.18
C LEU A 15 31.82 -0.52 -30.01
N LYS A 16 30.81 0.31 -30.28
CA LYS A 16 29.84 0.78 -29.28
C LYS A 16 29.11 -0.38 -28.62
N GLY A 17 28.67 -1.36 -29.41
CA GLY A 17 28.00 -2.57 -28.90
C GLY A 17 28.92 -3.53 -28.14
N ARG A 18 30.22 -3.61 -28.49
CA ARG A 18 31.22 -4.38 -27.73
C ARG A 18 31.53 -3.71 -26.39
N TYR A 19 31.66 -2.39 -26.39
CA TYR A 19 31.85 -1.58 -25.19
C TYR A 19 30.69 -1.76 -24.20
N SER A 20 29.44 -1.58 -24.66
CA SER A 20 28.26 -1.72 -23.80
C SER A 20 28.13 -3.12 -23.20
N ARG A 21 28.34 -4.17 -24.02
CA ARG A 21 28.32 -5.57 -23.54
C ARG A 21 29.43 -5.90 -22.55
N SER A 22 30.60 -5.27 -22.67
CA SER A 22 31.71 -5.50 -21.76
C SER A 22 31.44 -4.84 -20.40
N LEU A 23 31.05 -3.57 -20.39
CA LEU A 23 30.79 -2.83 -19.15
C LEU A 23 29.51 -3.27 -18.45
N SER A 24 28.47 -3.62 -19.19
CA SER A 24 27.25 -4.20 -18.62
C SER A 24 27.56 -5.39 -17.71
N LYS A 25 28.48 -6.27 -18.10
CA LYS A 25 28.92 -7.40 -17.26
C LYS A 25 29.65 -6.96 -15.99
N VAL A 26 30.43 -5.88 -16.07
CA VAL A 26 31.16 -5.32 -14.93
C VAL A 26 30.17 -4.75 -13.94
N TYR A 27 29.28 -3.86 -14.37
CA TYR A 27 28.26 -3.26 -13.50
C TYR A 27 27.27 -4.30 -12.96
N ASP A 28 26.89 -5.30 -13.74
CA ASP A 28 26.07 -6.43 -13.25
C ASP A 28 26.73 -7.18 -12.08
N ALA A 29 28.06 -7.36 -12.12
CA ALA A 29 28.81 -7.99 -11.05
C ALA A 29 28.90 -7.07 -9.82
N GLU A 30 29.18 -5.78 -10.04
CA GLU A 30 29.30 -4.81 -8.95
C GLU A 30 27.95 -4.57 -8.22
N PHE A 31 26.85 -4.42 -8.96
CA PHE A 31 25.51 -4.28 -8.35
C PHE A 31 25.14 -5.51 -7.52
N ARG A 32 25.56 -6.71 -7.96
CA ARG A 32 25.32 -7.95 -7.22
C ARG A 32 26.10 -7.97 -5.90
N GLU A 33 27.38 -7.62 -5.93
CA GLU A 33 28.24 -7.56 -4.75
C GLU A 33 27.73 -6.54 -3.72
N VAL A 34 27.34 -5.35 -4.18
CA VAL A 34 26.73 -4.33 -3.32
C VAL A 34 25.43 -4.83 -2.72
N MET A 35 24.57 -5.48 -3.51
CA MET A 35 23.29 -5.99 -3.02
C MET A 35 23.48 -7.11 -1.98
N GLU A 36 24.49 -7.97 -2.13
CA GLU A 36 24.84 -8.99 -1.14
C GLU A 36 25.31 -8.35 0.17
N THR A 37 26.15 -7.31 0.08
CA THR A 37 26.63 -6.54 1.23
C THR A 37 25.47 -5.85 1.95
N VAL A 38 24.58 -5.18 1.21
CA VAL A 38 23.37 -4.55 1.74
C VAL A 38 22.50 -5.59 2.45
N LYS A 39 22.26 -6.76 1.84
CA LYS A 39 21.47 -7.83 2.47
C LYS A 39 22.12 -8.34 3.76
N ALA A 40 23.44 -8.53 3.78
CA ALA A 40 24.17 -8.97 4.96
C ALA A 40 24.02 -7.99 6.13
N ILE A 41 24.06 -6.68 5.86
CA ILE A 41 23.89 -5.63 6.86
C ILE A 41 22.42 -5.49 7.32
N LEU A 42 21.47 -5.69 6.41
CA LEU A 42 20.04 -5.57 6.70
C LEU A 42 19.45 -6.81 7.41
N GLN A 43 20.07 -7.99 7.28
CA GLN A 43 19.66 -9.22 7.95
C GLN A 43 19.52 -9.10 9.49
N PRO A 44 20.50 -8.57 10.25
CA PRO A 44 20.36 -8.42 11.70
C PRO A 44 19.26 -7.42 12.09
N LEU A 45 19.06 -6.36 11.29
CA LEU A 45 18.02 -5.35 11.53
C LEU A 45 16.60 -5.90 11.34
N SER A 46 16.41 -6.89 10.47
CA SER A 46 15.09 -7.52 10.24
C SER A 46 14.64 -8.46 11.37
N LYS A 47 15.54 -8.96 12.21
CA LYS A 47 15.21 -9.94 13.28
C LYS A 47 14.69 -9.29 14.56
N ASP A 48 14.84 -7.98 14.73
CA ASP A 48 14.45 -7.27 15.95
C ASP A 48 12.97 -6.83 15.99
N LYS A 49 12.11 -7.45 15.17
CA LYS A 49 10.65 -7.19 15.12
C LYS A 49 9.87 -7.66 16.37
N GLY A 50 10.57 -7.98 17.47
CA GLY A 50 10.02 -8.64 18.65
C GLY A 50 9.39 -7.76 19.72
N LYS A 51 9.28 -6.44 19.57
CA LYS A 51 8.57 -5.58 20.54
C LYS A 51 7.82 -4.42 19.87
N PRO A 52 6.48 -4.42 19.85
CA PRO A 52 5.71 -3.24 19.50
C PRO A 52 5.69 -2.31 20.73
N GLY A 53 6.29 -1.13 20.60
CA GLY A 53 6.12 -0.07 21.59
C GLY A 53 7.37 0.72 21.92
N ALA A 54 7.80 1.58 21.00
CA ALA A 54 8.31 2.92 21.32
C ALA A 54 8.57 3.66 20.00
N LEU A 55 7.70 4.61 19.68
CA LEU A 55 8.02 5.73 18.78
C LEU A 55 9.30 6.41 19.30
N ARG A 56 10.46 6.06 18.72
CA ARG A 56 11.67 6.86 18.86
C ARG A 56 11.61 7.97 17.82
N HIS A 57 11.04 9.11 18.21
CA HIS A 57 11.27 10.36 17.51
C HIS A 57 12.78 10.64 17.53
N ALA A 58 13.46 10.44 16.39
CA ALA A 58 14.75 11.04 16.13
C ALA A 58 14.51 12.54 15.90
N GLY A 59 14.42 13.29 17.00
CA GLY A 59 14.51 14.75 16.97
C GLY A 59 15.89 15.16 16.50
N SER A 60 15.93 15.91 15.39
CA SER A 60 17.11 16.67 14.97
C SER A 60 17.55 17.58 16.11
N ASN A 61 18.75 17.36 16.64
CA ASN A 61 19.46 18.38 17.41
C ASN A 61 20.47 19.03 16.48
N SER A 62 20.02 20.06 15.75
CA SER A 62 20.89 21.08 15.19
C SER A 62 21.52 21.87 16.35
N SER A 63 22.80 21.68 16.56
CA SER A 63 23.62 22.39 17.54
C SER A 63 23.61 23.90 17.29
N LEU A 64 23.03 24.66 18.21
CA LEU A 64 23.36 26.08 18.40
C LEU A 64 24.53 26.14 19.38
N ASN A 65 25.74 26.29 18.84
CA ASN A 65 26.92 26.58 19.64
C ASN A 65 26.94 28.10 19.93
N ARG A 66 26.71 28.48 21.20
CA ARG A 66 26.89 29.85 21.67
C ARG A 66 28.15 29.92 22.51
N GLU A 67 29.10 30.71 22.02
CA GLU A 67 30.33 31.16 22.66
C GLU A 67 30.16 31.49 24.16
N GLY A 68 31.11 31.04 25.00
CA GLY A 68 31.11 31.28 26.44
C GLY A 68 32.43 30.92 27.11
N SER A 69 33.44 31.74 26.85
CA SER A 69 34.81 31.71 27.35
C SER A 69 34.96 31.68 28.90
N LYS A 70 35.82 30.81 29.45
CA LYS A 70 37.07 31.13 30.23
C LYS A 70 37.49 30.10 31.30
N ARG A 71 38.81 29.81 31.27
CA ARG A 71 39.79 29.45 32.34
C ARG A 71 39.74 28.03 32.89
N SER A 72 40.70 27.14 32.56
CA SER A 72 42.14 27.05 32.88
C SER A 72 42.45 26.30 34.18
N ILE A 73 43.17 25.18 34.06
CA ILE A 73 44.46 24.82 34.70
C ILE A 73 44.52 23.30 34.90
N GLY A 74 45.61 22.69 34.41
CA GLY A 74 46.25 21.58 35.14
C GLY A 74 46.48 20.27 34.37
N GLY A 75 47.67 20.15 33.76
CA GLY A 75 48.61 19.09 34.16
C GLY A 75 48.75 17.83 33.30
N GLY A 76 49.87 17.76 32.55
CA GLY A 76 50.76 16.60 32.33
C GLY A 76 50.20 15.38 31.58
N GLY A 77 50.91 14.72 30.66
CA GLY A 77 52.27 14.81 30.18
C GLY A 77 52.61 13.54 29.38
N GLY A 78 53.47 13.67 28.36
CA GLY A 78 54.43 12.65 27.91
C GLY A 78 53.95 11.46 27.07
N GLY A 79 54.51 11.33 25.86
CA GLY A 79 54.58 10.04 25.14
C GLY A 79 54.63 10.18 23.63
N GLY A 80 55.82 10.36 23.06
CA GLY A 80 56.06 10.40 21.62
C GLY A 80 56.00 9.04 20.94
N GLY A 81 55.77 9.06 19.62
CA GLY A 81 55.85 7.90 18.74
C GLY A 81 55.47 8.32 17.32
N GLY A 82 56.47 8.75 16.53
CA GLY A 82 56.30 9.00 15.11
C GLY A 82 56.25 7.69 14.31
N ALA A 83 55.44 7.68 13.25
CA ALA A 83 55.52 6.72 12.16
C ALA A 83 54.86 7.33 10.90
N ASP A 84 55.69 7.97 10.09
CA ASP A 84 55.79 7.90 8.64
C ASP A 84 54.49 7.75 7.81
N SER A 85 54.11 8.88 7.21
CA SER A 85 53.32 8.96 6.00
C SER A 85 54.11 8.49 4.77
N ASN A 86 53.65 7.44 4.09
CA ASN A 86 53.99 7.16 2.70
C ASN A 86 52.69 7.17 1.85
N PRO A 87 52.58 8.02 0.82
CA PRO A 87 51.46 8.04 -0.11
C PRO A 87 51.89 7.40 -1.43
N ALA A 88 51.61 6.11 -1.63
CA ALA A 88 51.65 5.47 -2.94
C ALA A 88 50.91 4.14 -2.83
N ASP A 89 49.74 4.08 -3.47
CA ASP A 89 49.31 2.94 -4.30
C ASP A 89 47.92 3.27 -4.84
N SER A 90 47.93 3.99 -5.96
CA SER A 90 46.80 4.13 -6.86
C SER A 90 46.66 2.83 -7.65
N SER A 91 45.76 1.96 -7.19
CA SER A 91 45.18 0.91 -8.02
C SER A 91 43.67 1.02 -7.92
N SER A 92 43.02 0.91 -9.08
CA SER A 92 41.60 1.05 -9.34
C SER A 92 40.75 0.11 -8.48
N SER A 93 40.46 0.52 -7.24
CA SER A 93 39.43 -0.07 -6.39
C SER A 93 38.11 0.58 -6.79
N SER A 94 37.17 -0.22 -7.29
CA SER A 94 35.84 0.25 -7.66
C SER A 94 35.23 1.01 -6.48
N THR A 95 34.62 2.17 -6.78
CA THR A 95 34.00 3.04 -5.77
C THR A 95 33.02 2.26 -4.88
N LEU A 96 32.41 1.20 -5.41
CA LEU A 96 31.54 0.29 -4.67
C LEU A 96 32.26 -0.62 -3.66
N SER A 97 33.50 -1.08 -3.92
CA SER A 97 34.25 -1.90 -2.97
C SER A 97 34.64 -1.13 -1.70
N SER A 98 34.82 0.19 -1.82
CA SER A 98 35.03 1.10 -0.69
C SER A 98 33.79 1.29 0.21
N ILE A 99 32.60 1.04 -0.33
CA ILE A 99 31.33 1.08 0.41
C ILE A 99 31.24 -0.09 1.38
N ALA A 100 31.65 -1.29 0.96
CA ALA A 100 31.71 -2.46 1.84
C ALA A 100 32.62 -2.22 3.06
N ALA A 101 33.76 -1.56 2.86
CA ALA A 101 34.69 -1.19 3.93
C ALA A 101 34.12 -0.09 4.86
N THR A 102 33.46 0.94 4.31
CA THR A 102 32.91 2.05 5.10
C THR A 102 31.60 1.72 5.79
N LEU A 103 30.82 0.76 5.28
CA LEU A 103 29.62 0.23 5.95
C LEU A 103 29.96 -0.55 7.23
N GLY A 104 31.17 -1.11 7.35
CA GLY A 104 31.62 -1.86 8.54
C GLY A 104 32.05 -1.01 9.75
N SER A 105 32.22 0.31 9.59
CA SER A 105 32.86 1.19 10.60
C SER A 105 31.90 2.08 11.42
N SER A 106 30.62 2.18 11.05
CA SER A 106 29.63 3.05 11.73
C SER A 106 28.42 2.24 12.19
N VAL A 107 27.70 2.71 13.21
CA VAL A 107 26.41 2.11 13.62
C VAL A 107 25.48 2.14 12.39
N ALA A 108 25.32 0.98 11.75
CA ALA A 108 24.58 0.87 10.49
C ALA A 108 23.09 1.06 10.76
N THR A 109 22.60 2.29 10.51
CA THR A 109 21.17 2.55 10.39
C THR A 109 20.76 2.33 8.93
N LEU A 110 19.50 1.95 8.73
CA LEU A 110 18.93 1.75 7.39
C LEU A 110 19.13 3.00 6.51
N ASP A 111 19.03 4.20 7.11
CA ASP A 111 19.38 5.49 6.52
C ASP A 111 20.79 5.56 5.94
N ASN A 112 21.80 5.21 6.75
CA ASN A 112 23.19 5.29 6.33
C ASN A 112 23.49 4.32 5.18
N VAL A 113 22.85 3.15 5.16
CA VAL A 113 23.00 2.18 4.07
C VAL A 113 22.40 2.73 2.78
N PHE A 114 21.19 3.26 2.86
CA PHE A 114 20.47 3.78 1.70
C PHE A 114 21.19 4.99 1.08
N GLU A 115 21.59 5.97 1.89
CA GLU A 115 22.29 7.16 1.40
C GLU A 115 23.66 6.82 0.77
N LYS A 116 24.45 5.94 1.41
CA LYS A 116 25.75 5.52 0.86
C LYS A 116 25.65 4.81 -0.49
N VAL A 117 24.60 4.02 -0.69
CA VAL A 117 24.36 3.35 -1.99
C VAL A 117 24.03 4.40 -3.07
N LEU A 118 23.22 5.41 -2.73
CA LEU A 118 22.88 6.47 -3.68
C LEU A 118 24.08 7.38 -3.97
N ASP A 119 24.84 7.78 -2.96
CA ASP A 119 26.02 8.65 -3.10
C ASP A 119 27.13 8.01 -3.96
N ALA A 120 27.16 6.68 -4.04
CA ALA A 120 28.10 5.99 -4.91
C ALA A 120 27.57 5.73 -6.33
N LEU A 121 26.26 5.65 -6.49
CA LEU A 121 25.62 5.51 -7.80
C LEU A 121 25.81 6.79 -8.64
N GLU A 122 25.77 7.98 -8.01
CA GLU A 122 25.93 9.28 -8.67
C GLU A 122 27.25 9.38 -9.47
N PRO A 123 28.45 9.30 -8.87
CA PRO A 123 29.70 9.44 -9.60
C PRO A 123 29.97 8.30 -10.60
N MET A 124 29.41 7.11 -10.34
CA MET A 124 29.50 5.99 -11.27
C MET A 124 28.78 6.31 -12.58
N VAL A 125 27.52 6.73 -12.50
CA VAL A 125 26.71 7.03 -13.70
C VAL A 125 27.22 8.30 -14.39
N ASP A 126 27.62 9.32 -13.63
CA ASP A 126 28.12 10.58 -14.19
C ASP A 126 29.45 10.40 -14.94
N SER A 127 30.38 9.59 -14.40
CA SER A 127 31.65 9.32 -15.07
C SER A 127 31.44 8.57 -16.39
N GLU A 128 30.54 7.59 -16.40
CA GLU A 128 30.22 6.80 -17.58
C GLU A 128 29.45 7.61 -18.63
N GLU A 129 28.49 8.44 -18.21
CA GLU A 129 27.78 9.36 -19.09
C GLU A 129 28.75 10.39 -19.72
N THR A 130 29.64 10.96 -18.92
CA THR A 130 30.66 11.92 -19.41
C THR A 130 31.63 11.26 -20.40
N PHE A 131 32.09 10.03 -20.10
CA PHE A 131 32.95 9.28 -21.00
C PHE A 131 32.23 8.96 -22.31
N CYS A 132 31.00 8.45 -22.26
CA CYS A 132 30.24 8.13 -23.46
C CYS A 132 30.00 9.36 -24.34
N GLN A 133 29.71 10.51 -23.73
CA GLN A 133 29.56 11.78 -24.43
C GLN A 133 30.85 12.22 -25.14
N ALA A 134 31.99 12.13 -24.47
CA ALA A 134 33.29 12.57 -25.00
C ALA A 134 33.88 11.58 -26.02
N PHE A 135 33.86 10.28 -25.73
CA PHE A 135 34.51 9.25 -26.53
C PHE A 135 33.73 8.93 -27.81
N PHE A 136 32.40 8.81 -27.74
CA PHE A 136 31.57 8.52 -28.91
C PHE A 136 31.06 9.76 -29.64
N ASP A 137 31.46 10.96 -29.18
CA ASP A 137 31.02 12.25 -29.72
C ASP A 137 29.48 12.34 -29.75
N LEU A 138 28.89 12.09 -28.59
CA LEU A 138 27.44 12.09 -28.35
C LEU A 138 26.99 13.32 -27.53
N GLN A 139 27.80 14.39 -27.57
CA GLN A 139 27.57 15.57 -26.73
C GLN A 139 26.22 16.24 -27.02
N PRO A 140 25.43 16.54 -25.97
CA PRO A 140 24.46 17.62 -26.04
C PRO A 140 25.24 18.92 -25.90
N SER A 141 25.41 19.71 -26.97
CA SER A 141 26.19 20.95 -26.88
C SER A 141 25.75 21.85 -25.72
N VAL A 142 26.68 22.06 -24.79
CA VAL A 142 26.67 23.15 -23.80
C VAL A 142 26.72 24.46 -24.58
N GLN A 143 25.84 25.41 -24.26
CA GLN A 143 25.93 26.79 -24.73
C GLN A 143 27.32 27.35 -24.38
N GLN A 144 28.20 27.49 -25.37
CA GLN A 144 29.33 28.40 -25.27
C GLN A 144 28.85 29.76 -25.77
N GLN A 145 28.63 30.69 -24.84
CA GLN A 145 28.66 32.12 -25.15
C GLN A 145 30.10 32.47 -25.55
N THR A 146 30.37 32.48 -26.85
CA THR A 146 31.47 33.28 -27.41
C THR A 146 30.90 34.60 -27.88
N SER A 147 30.63 35.51 -26.95
CA SER A 147 30.39 36.91 -27.28
C SER A 147 31.74 37.62 -27.46
N THR A 148 32.18 37.67 -28.70
CA THR A 148 33.22 38.57 -29.19
C THR A 148 32.84 40.01 -28.83
N LEU A 149 33.72 40.69 -28.11
CA LEU A 149 33.65 42.11 -27.79
C LEU A 149 33.57 42.95 -29.08
N THR A 150 32.40 43.53 -29.37
CA THR A 150 32.33 44.80 -30.11
C THR A 150 31.39 45.75 -29.40
N SER A 151 32.00 46.82 -28.88
CA SER A 151 31.37 48.00 -28.32
C SER A 151 30.68 48.80 -29.43
N SER A 152 29.41 49.16 -29.25
CA SER A 152 28.86 50.45 -29.72
C SER A 152 27.46 50.72 -29.17
N VAL A 153 27.42 51.70 -28.26
CA VAL A 153 26.44 52.80 -28.04
C VAL A 153 24.91 52.58 -28.02
N MET A 154 24.32 53.20 -26.99
CA MET A 154 22.90 53.39 -26.68
C MET A 154 22.08 54.14 -27.77
N SER A 155 20.81 53.77 -27.92
CA SER A 155 19.62 54.65 -28.10
C SER A 155 18.35 53.76 -28.10
N THR A 156 17.47 53.81 -27.09
CA THR A 156 16.29 54.66 -26.86
C THR A 156 15.18 54.63 -27.94
N VAL A 157 14.05 54.02 -27.52
CA VAL A 157 12.61 54.22 -27.85
C VAL A 157 12.01 53.80 -29.21
N SER A 158 11.00 52.92 -29.07
CA SER A 158 9.67 52.84 -29.72
C SER A 158 9.44 52.30 -31.15
N ASP A 159 8.38 51.47 -31.17
CA ASP A 159 7.33 51.21 -32.17
C ASP A 159 7.57 50.28 -33.39
N ASP A 160 6.86 49.16 -33.32
CA ASP A 160 6.08 48.45 -34.35
C ASP A 160 6.68 48.27 -35.75
N CYS A 161 7.14 47.05 -36.08
CA CYS A 161 6.90 46.44 -37.40
C CYS A 161 7.23 44.94 -37.43
N THR A 162 6.33 44.18 -38.06
CA THR A 162 6.45 42.76 -38.42
C THR A 162 7.58 42.54 -39.44
N ILE A 163 8.55 41.67 -39.16
CA ILE A 163 9.42 41.06 -40.17
C ILE A 163 9.50 39.54 -39.92
N LEU A 164 8.89 38.79 -40.83
CA LEU A 164 9.05 37.36 -41.00
C LEU A 164 10.44 37.09 -41.58
N SER A 165 11.35 36.57 -40.77
CA SER A 165 12.61 35.99 -41.26
C SER A 165 12.52 34.48 -41.20
N VAL A 166 12.22 33.89 -42.35
CA VAL A 166 12.32 32.47 -42.63
C VAL A 166 13.80 32.10 -42.62
N ASP A 167 14.30 31.52 -41.53
CA ASP A 167 15.61 30.87 -41.51
C ASP A 167 15.42 29.36 -41.70
N SER A 168 15.61 28.88 -42.93
CA SER A 168 15.47 27.47 -43.32
C SER A 168 16.75 26.65 -43.09
N GLY A 169 17.64 27.07 -42.20
CA GLY A 169 18.90 26.37 -41.87
C GLY A 169 18.84 25.42 -40.66
N ASP A 170 17.88 25.61 -39.74
CA ASP A 170 17.94 25.02 -38.38
C ASP A 170 17.35 23.59 -38.25
N SER A 171 16.56 23.14 -39.23
CA SER A 171 15.87 21.84 -39.12
C SER A 171 16.80 20.62 -39.21
N ARG A 172 17.94 20.70 -39.93
CA ARG A 172 18.87 19.56 -40.09
C ARG A 172 19.83 19.38 -38.91
N GLN A 173 20.19 20.46 -38.21
CA GLN A 173 21.00 20.39 -36.99
C GLN A 173 20.16 19.95 -35.78
N SER A 174 18.88 20.34 -35.73
CA SER A 174 17.95 19.89 -34.68
C SER A 174 17.70 18.37 -34.70
N LEU A 175 17.54 17.78 -35.88
CA LEU A 175 17.33 16.33 -36.07
C LEU A 175 18.55 15.49 -35.65
N THR A 176 19.75 15.84 -36.13
CA THR A 176 21.00 15.11 -35.78
C THR A 176 21.37 15.27 -34.30
N ARG A 177 21.01 16.40 -33.68
CA ARG A 177 21.19 16.66 -32.24
C ARG A 177 20.22 15.85 -31.37
N GLN A 178 19.03 15.51 -31.88
CA GLN A 178 18.08 14.64 -31.19
C GLN A 178 18.47 13.16 -31.32
N GLU A 179 19.03 12.75 -32.47
CA GLU A 179 19.56 11.41 -32.72
C GLU A 179 20.73 11.07 -31.78
N GLY A 180 21.73 11.94 -31.65
CA GLY A 180 22.87 11.72 -30.73
C GLY A 180 22.45 11.62 -29.26
N LYS A 181 21.38 12.33 -28.87
CA LYS A 181 20.81 12.25 -27.53
C LYS A 181 20.15 10.90 -27.26
N GLN A 182 19.36 10.39 -28.20
CA GLN A 182 18.70 9.08 -28.10
C GLN A 182 19.73 7.94 -28.14
N GLU A 183 20.76 8.07 -28.97
CA GLU A 183 21.86 7.11 -29.06
C GLU A 183 22.67 6.97 -27.76
N LEU A 184 22.80 8.06 -26.99
CA LEU A 184 23.43 8.06 -25.66
C LEU A 184 22.53 7.40 -24.62
N ASP A 185 21.23 7.74 -24.62
CA ASP A 185 20.28 7.18 -23.66
C ASP A 185 20.15 5.66 -23.82
N GLU A 186 20.13 5.17 -25.07
CA GLU A 186 20.10 3.74 -25.36
C GLU A 186 21.42 3.04 -24.97
N LEU A 187 22.56 3.69 -25.20
CA LEU A 187 23.86 3.17 -24.78
C LEU A 187 23.94 3.03 -23.25
N LEU A 188 23.54 4.05 -22.50
CA LEU A 188 23.57 4.03 -21.04
C LEU A 188 22.57 3.02 -20.47
N LYS A 189 21.39 2.84 -21.08
CA LYS A 189 20.46 1.77 -20.72
C LYS A 189 21.05 0.37 -20.93
N GLN A 190 21.86 0.18 -21.98
CA GLN A 190 22.54 -1.09 -22.22
C GLN A 190 23.68 -1.32 -21.23
N ILE A 191 24.44 -0.27 -20.89
CA ILE A 191 25.53 -0.34 -19.91
C ILE A 191 24.96 -0.63 -18.50
N PHE A 192 23.90 0.08 -18.09
CA PHE A 192 23.25 -0.05 -16.80
C PHE A 192 21.98 -0.92 -16.85
N SER A 193 22.01 -2.00 -17.64
CA SER A 193 20.85 -2.87 -17.87
C SER A 193 20.26 -3.48 -16.59
N SER A 194 21.09 -3.71 -15.56
CA SER A 194 20.66 -4.24 -14.25
C SER A 194 20.38 -3.17 -13.20
N ALA A 195 20.62 -1.88 -13.46
CA ALA A 195 20.46 -0.84 -12.44
C ALA A 195 19.00 -0.73 -11.97
N VAL A 196 18.02 -0.84 -12.87
CA VAL A 196 16.60 -0.77 -12.51
C VAL A 196 16.17 -1.94 -11.62
N SER A 197 16.65 -3.16 -11.90
CA SER A 197 16.35 -4.34 -11.08
C SER A 197 17.08 -4.30 -9.74
N PHE A 198 18.30 -3.75 -9.72
CA PHE A 198 19.03 -3.46 -8.49
C PHE A 198 18.28 -2.47 -7.59
N LEU A 199 17.81 -1.34 -8.13
CA LEU A 199 17.04 -0.33 -7.38
C LEU A 199 15.73 -0.90 -6.84
N ASP A 200 15.06 -1.76 -7.59
CA ASP A 200 13.86 -2.47 -7.11
C ASP A 200 14.19 -3.45 -5.97
N ALA A 201 15.30 -4.18 -6.08
CA ALA A 201 15.77 -5.07 -5.03
C ALA A 201 16.17 -4.29 -3.77
N LEU A 202 16.82 -3.14 -3.90
CA LEU A 202 17.18 -2.23 -2.82
C LEU A 202 15.92 -1.71 -2.10
N ALA A 203 14.96 -1.16 -2.85
CA ALA A 203 13.70 -0.67 -2.30
C ALA A 203 12.94 -1.78 -1.55
N SER A 204 12.95 -2.99 -2.09
CA SER A 204 12.32 -4.16 -1.46
C SER A 204 13.03 -4.60 -0.18
N ALA A 205 14.37 -4.60 -0.17
CA ALA A 205 15.17 -4.94 1.00
C ALA A 205 14.95 -3.92 2.13
N CYS A 206 15.00 -2.62 1.83
CA CYS A 206 14.71 -1.55 2.80
C CYS A 206 13.29 -1.68 3.38
N HIS A 207 12.27 -1.88 2.53
CA HIS A 207 10.89 -2.07 2.97
C HIS A 207 10.70 -3.31 3.85
N SER A 208 11.45 -4.39 3.58
CA SER A 208 11.38 -5.64 4.37
C SER A 208 11.86 -5.44 5.81
N VAL A 209 12.84 -4.56 6.03
CA VAL A 209 13.35 -4.21 7.35
C VAL A 209 12.40 -3.27 8.08
N SER A 210 12.03 -2.15 7.45
CA SER A 210 11.04 -1.21 7.99
C SER A 210 10.14 -0.66 6.89
N ALA A 211 8.83 -0.91 7.03
CA ALA A 211 7.85 -0.42 6.07
C ALA A 211 7.71 1.13 6.11
N GLU A 212 7.90 1.74 7.29
CA GLU A 212 7.88 3.19 7.50
C GLU A 212 8.97 3.92 6.70
N PHE A 213 10.09 3.24 6.45
CA PHE A 213 11.20 3.81 5.68
C PHE A 213 10.83 4.15 4.23
N SER A 214 9.75 3.57 3.70
CA SER A 214 9.23 3.91 2.37
C SER A 214 8.97 5.41 2.19
N MET A 215 8.59 6.12 3.27
CA MET A 215 8.41 7.58 3.27
C MET A 215 9.73 8.31 3.01
N GLN A 216 10.77 7.92 3.75
CA GLN A 216 12.09 8.53 3.67
C GLN A 216 12.75 8.25 2.32
N MET A 217 12.66 7.02 1.85
CA MET A 217 13.10 6.61 0.52
C MET A 217 12.42 7.43 -0.59
N LEU A 218 11.11 7.69 -0.49
CA LEU A 218 10.37 8.49 -1.48
C LEU A 218 10.84 9.96 -1.49
N VAL A 219 10.97 10.59 -0.32
CA VAL A 219 11.42 11.99 -0.22
C VAL A 219 12.85 12.15 -0.71
N ARG A 220 13.76 11.25 -0.31
CA ARG A 220 15.19 11.31 -0.67
C ARG A 220 15.42 11.05 -2.16
N SER A 221 14.69 10.09 -2.74
CA SER A 221 14.77 9.83 -4.18
C SER A 221 14.21 11.00 -5.00
N ALA A 222 13.13 11.65 -4.55
CA ALA A 222 12.54 12.81 -5.22
C ALA A 222 13.46 14.04 -5.16
N ASP A 223 14.01 14.36 -3.99
CA ASP A 223 14.97 15.46 -3.81
C ASP A 223 16.20 15.27 -4.69
N ARG A 224 16.72 14.04 -4.81
CA ARG A 224 17.81 13.73 -5.75
C ARG A 224 17.38 13.83 -7.21
N SER A 225 16.18 13.38 -7.57
CA SER A 225 15.63 13.54 -8.92
C SER A 225 15.54 15.01 -9.32
N ASP A 226 15.12 15.89 -8.41
CA ASP A 226 15.00 17.33 -8.65
C ASP A 226 16.36 18.03 -8.77
N ARG A 227 17.35 17.63 -7.94
CA ARG A 227 18.73 18.13 -8.04
C ARG A 227 19.41 17.76 -9.36
N GLN A 228 19.01 16.66 -9.96
CA GLN A 228 19.51 16.19 -11.27
C GLN A 228 18.70 16.76 -12.44
N SER A 229 17.71 17.62 -12.21
CA SER A 229 16.98 18.36 -13.26
C SER A 229 17.90 19.41 -13.90
N GLY A 230 18.83 18.96 -14.74
CA GLY A 230 19.88 19.76 -15.37
C GLY A 230 21.27 19.10 -15.44
N ARG A 231 21.49 17.96 -14.76
CA ARG A 231 22.74 17.18 -14.74
C ARG A 231 22.42 15.71 -15.00
N GLY A 232 23.15 15.04 -15.92
CA GLY A 232 23.07 13.59 -16.15
C GLY A 232 21.67 13.04 -16.50
N ARG A 233 21.37 12.85 -17.80
CA ARG A 233 20.02 12.40 -18.23
C ARG A 233 19.68 10.99 -17.74
N HIS A 234 20.67 10.11 -17.69
CA HIS A 234 20.43 8.72 -17.30
C HIS A 234 20.25 8.57 -15.79
N LEU A 235 21.01 9.34 -15.01
CA LEU A 235 20.88 9.38 -13.55
C LEU A 235 19.50 9.87 -13.12
N GLY A 236 18.96 10.92 -13.77
CA GLY A 236 17.58 11.36 -13.57
C GLY A 236 16.54 10.29 -13.87
N TYR A 237 16.74 9.49 -14.93
CA TYR A 237 15.89 8.33 -15.23
C TYR A 237 15.94 7.27 -14.12
N LEU A 238 17.11 6.95 -13.58
CA LEU A 238 17.27 5.98 -12.51
C LEU A 238 16.60 6.46 -11.21
N TYR A 239 16.74 7.74 -10.85
CA TYR A 239 16.03 8.30 -9.69
C TYR A 239 14.52 8.31 -9.90
N ALA A 240 14.02 8.63 -11.08
CA ALA A 240 12.58 8.52 -11.38
C ALA A 240 12.06 7.09 -11.23
N GLN A 241 12.84 6.08 -11.65
CA GLN A 241 12.51 4.67 -11.40
C GLN A 241 12.49 4.35 -9.91
N LEU A 242 13.50 4.80 -9.16
CA LEU A 242 13.56 4.61 -7.70
C LEU A 242 12.37 5.29 -6.99
N CYS A 243 12.02 6.52 -7.37
CA CYS A 243 10.84 7.23 -6.85
C CYS A 243 9.56 6.45 -7.10
N LEU A 244 9.39 5.90 -8.31
CA LEU A 244 8.23 5.09 -8.64
C LEU A 244 8.14 3.84 -7.76
N ARG A 245 9.25 3.11 -7.58
CA ARG A 245 9.29 1.93 -6.70
C ARG A 245 9.07 2.32 -5.24
N ALA A 246 9.68 3.40 -4.78
CA ALA A 246 9.50 3.91 -3.43
C ALA A 246 8.04 4.29 -3.16
N LYS A 247 7.38 4.93 -4.13
CA LYS A 247 5.96 5.26 -4.08
C LYS A 247 5.11 3.99 -4.00
N GLN A 248 5.37 2.99 -4.85
CA GLN A 248 4.64 1.71 -4.77
C GLN A 248 4.78 1.04 -3.40
N ARG A 249 5.98 1.07 -2.80
CA ARG A 249 6.22 0.56 -1.44
C ARG A 249 5.54 1.41 -0.36
N PHE A 250 5.48 2.72 -0.55
CA PHE A 250 4.76 3.64 0.33
C PHE A 250 3.25 3.40 0.26
N ASP A 251 2.67 3.26 -0.93
CA ASP A 251 1.26 2.91 -1.12
C ASP A 251 0.95 1.54 -0.49
N GLN A 252 1.84 0.55 -0.65
CA GLN A 252 1.75 -0.76 0.00
C GLN A 252 1.80 -0.66 1.54
N PHE A 253 2.62 0.24 2.09
CA PHE A 253 2.68 0.52 3.53
C PHE A 253 1.41 1.24 4.02
N ILE A 254 0.93 2.22 3.25
CA ILE A 254 -0.29 2.96 3.51
C ILE A 254 -1.51 2.04 3.55
N ASP A 255 -1.58 1.05 2.66
CA ASP A 255 -2.65 0.05 2.64
C ASP A 255 -2.57 -0.92 3.82
N GLN A 256 -1.38 -1.11 4.41
CA GLN A 256 -1.18 -1.90 5.63
C GLN A 256 -1.51 -1.11 6.90
N ILE A 257 -1.41 0.22 6.88
CA ILE A 257 -1.87 1.04 8.00
C ILE A 257 -3.40 0.95 8.04
N PRO A 258 -4.00 0.43 9.13
CA PRO A 258 -5.44 0.43 9.27
C PRO A 258 -5.93 1.88 9.34
N ARG A 259 -6.41 2.41 8.21
CA ARG A 259 -6.97 3.76 8.09
C ARG A 259 -8.40 3.88 8.65
N CYS A 260 -8.96 2.77 9.10
CA CYS A 260 -10.29 2.67 9.68
C CYS A 260 -10.11 1.90 10.98
N GLY A 261 -9.98 2.65 12.07
CA GLY A 261 -9.80 2.13 13.42
C GLY A 261 -10.61 2.97 14.39
N VAL A 262 -10.69 2.51 15.63
CA VAL A 262 -11.31 3.28 16.72
C VAL A 262 -10.69 4.67 16.79
N VAL A 263 -11.51 5.73 16.75
CA VAL A 263 -11.00 7.11 16.74
C VAL A 263 -10.29 7.43 18.06
N ALA A 264 -9.23 8.23 18.00
CA ALA A 264 -8.40 8.55 19.16
C ALA A 264 -9.19 9.09 20.39
N PRO A 265 -10.25 9.90 20.23
CA PRO A 265 -11.11 10.29 21.34
C PRO A 265 -11.82 9.12 22.04
N VAL A 266 -12.23 8.08 21.29
CA VAL A 266 -12.86 6.88 21.87
C VAL A 266 -11.83 6.07 22.67
N LEU A 267 -10.61 5.92 22.16
CA LEU A 267 -9.51 5.27 22.90
C LEU A 267 -9.12 6.05 24.17
N SER A 268 -9.12 7.38 24.09
CA SER A 268 -8.84 8.25 25.24
C SER A 268 -9.94 8.15 26.29
N TYR A 269 -11.19 8.10 25.85
CA TYR A 269 -12.35 7.90 26.72
C TYR A 269 -12.33 6.55 27.41
N GLU A 270 -11.92 5.47 26.73
CA GLU A 270 -11.75 4.16 27.35
C GLU A 270 -10.78 4.20 28.53
N LYS A 271 -9.60 4.80 28.33
CA LYS A 271 -8.59 4.98 29.39
C LYS A 271 -9.09 5.87 30.53
N PHE A 272 -9.93 6.85 30.22
CA PHE A 272 -10.58 7.67 31.23
C PHE A 272 -11.60 6.85 32.03
N ALA A 273 -12.51 6.15 31.35
CA ALA A 273 -13.59 5.38 31.96
C ALA A 273 -13.08 4.24 32.85
N SER A 274 -12.01 3.55 32.43
CA SER A 274 -11.38 2.49 33.23
C SER A 274 -10.76 3.02 34.54
N ARG A 275 -10.26 4.27 34.55
CA ARG A 275 -9.68 4.91 35.73
C ARG A 275 -10.72 5.61 36.61
N ALA A 276 -11.74 6.22 36.01
CA ALA A 276 -12.73 7.03 36.73
C ALA A 276 -13.65 6.18 37.61
N GLY A 277 -14.07 5.00 37.13
CA GLY A 277 -14.98 4.12 37.88
C GLY A 277 -14.49 3.78 39.30
N PRO A 278 -13.26 3.27 39.48
CA PRO A 278 -12.71 2.97 40.81
C PRO A 278 -12.57 4.19 41.73
N VAL A 279 -12.18 5.35 41.18
CA VAL A 279 -11.94 6.57 41.98
C VAL A 279 -13.22 7.13 42.58
N PHE A 280 -14.34 7.03 41.86
CA PHE A 280 -15.62 7.62 42.28
C PHE A 280 -16.60 6.62 42.90
N ARG A 281 -16.27 5.31 42.94
CA ARG A 281 -17.19 4.23 43.34
C ARG A 281 -17.91 4.50 44.67
N ASP A 282 -17.16 4.93 45.70
CA ASP A 282 -17.69 5.19 47.05
C ASP A 282 -17.82 6.68 47.36
N SER A 283 -17.69 7.53 46.33
CA SER A 283 -17.73 8.98 46.48
C SER A 283 -19.15 9.52 46.36
N LYS A 284 -19.51 10.48 47.22
CA LYS A 284 -20.76 11.27 47.08
C LYS A 284 -20.86 12.02 45.75
N ARG A 285 -19.75 12.17 45.02
CA ARG A 285 -19.67 12.83 43.70
C ARG A 285 -19.90 11.87 42.52
N LEU A 286 -20.18 10.58 42.76
CA LEU A 286 -20.50 9.61 41.68
C LEU A 286 -21.57 10.11 40.69
N PRO A 287 -22.67 10.78 41.10
CA PRO A 287 -23.67 11.28 40.16
C PRO A 287 -23.15 12.33 39.17
N ASP A 288 -22.11 13.09 39.54
CA ASP A 288 -21.47 14.05 38.63
C ASP A 288 -20.63 13.33 37.57
N LEU A 289 -19.95 12.23 37.95
CA LEU A 289 -19.23 11.38 37.01
C LEU A 289 -20.20 10.70 36.02
N GLU A 290 -21.35 10.21 36.49
CA GLU A 290 -22.36 9.62 35.62
C GLU A 290 -22.89 10.63 34.59
N ARG A 291 -23.19 11.87 35.01
CA ARG A 291 -23.58 12.95 34.08
C ARG A 291 -22.48 13.30 33.09
N ALA A 292 -21.22 13.27 33.52
CA ALA A 292 -20.08 13.49 32.63
C ALA A 292 -19.96 12.37 31.61
N HIS A 293 -20.14 11.10 32.00
CA HIS A 293 -20.16 9.96 31.08
C HIS A 293 -21.27 10.09 30.04
N GLU A 294 -22.49 10.46 30.44
CA GLU A 294 -23.60 10.70 29.49
C GLU A 294 -23.20 11.74 28.42
N LYS A 295 -22.72 12.91 28.85
CA LYS A 295 -22.32 14.00 27.93
C LYS A 295 -21.14 13.61 27.02
N LEU A 296 -20.15 12.93 27.58
CA LEU A 296 -18.98 12.47 26.80
C LEU A 296 -19.40 11.43 25.77
N LEU A 297 -20.25 10.47 26.15
CA LEU A 297 -20.77 9.45 25.23
C LEU A 297 -21.61 10.08 24.12
N GLU A 298 -22.50 11.02 24.42
CA GLU A 298 -23.25 11.76 23.39
C GLU A 298 -22.32 12.49 22.43
N THR A 299 -21.25 13.10 22.94
CA THR A 299 -20.27 13.81 22.11
C THR A 299 -19.50 12.84 21.21
N LEU A 300 -19.09 11.68 21.74
CA LEU A 300 -18.38 10.64 20.99
C LEU A 300 -19.26 9.99 19.93
N VAL A 301 -20.52 9.72 20.24
CA VAL A 301 -21.50 9.20 19.28
C VAL A 301 -21.67 10.19 18.13
N ASN A 302 -21.91 11.46 18.44
CA ASN A 302 -22.03 12.49 17.41
C ASN A 302 -20.75 12.65 16.57
N LEU A 303 -19.57 12.47 17.18
CA LEU A 303 -18.29 12.51 16.47
C LEU A 303 -18.17 11.36 15.46
N VAL A 304 -18.53 10.14 15.88
CA VAL A 304 -18.48 8.93 15.03
C VAL A 304 -19.52 9.03 13.90
N GLU A 305 -20.70 9.59 14.17
CA GLU A 305 -21.75 9.76 13.16
C GLU A 305 -21.40 10.85 12.13
N ARG A 306 -20.78 11.95 12.58
CA ARG A 306 -20.30 13.07 11.74
C ARG A 306 -19.07 12.75 10.90
N GLY A 307 -18.54 11.53 10.96
CA GLY A 307 -17.67 11.04 9.89
C GLY A 307 -18.32 11.26 8.51
N ARG A 308 -17.54 11.15 7.43
CA ARG A 308 -18.00 11.38 6.03
C ARG A 308 -19.04 10.29 5.61
N SER A 309 -19.13 9.93 4.34
CA SER A 309 -19.98 8.80 3.92
C SER A 309 -19.25 7.94 2.90
N GLY A 310 -19.27 6.61 3.08
CA GLY A 310 -18.62 5.65 2.19
C GLY A 310 -18.45 4.24 2.78
N ALA A 311 -18.09 3.25 1.96
CA ALA A 311 -17.95 1.86 2.39
C ALA A 311 -16.92 1.69 3.52
N ARG A 312 -15.74 2.30 3.38
CA ARG A 312 -14.65 2.29 4.39
C ARG A 312 -15.07 2.94 5.71
N GLU A 313 -16.05 3.83 5.65
CA GLU A 313 -16.57 4.48 6.83
C GLU A 313 -17.53 3.61 7.61
N ASN A 314 -18.32 2.77 6.94
CA ASN A 314 -19.17 1.82 7.63
C ASN A 314 -18.34 0.85 8.48
N THR A 315 -17.13 0.49 8.02
CA THR A 315 -16.14 -0.25 8.83
C THR A 315 -15.75 0.53 10.07
N ALA A 316 -15.34 1.79 9.90
CA ALA A 316 -14.93 2.63 11.02
C ALA A 316 -16.08 2.85 12.02
N ARG A 317 -17.30 3.13 11.56
CA ARG A 317 -18.48 3.27 12.43
C ARG A 317 -18.78 1.96 13.16
N CYS A 318 -18.76 0.83 12.46
CA CYS A 318 -19.00 -0.48 13.07
C CYS A 318 -17.99 -0.78 14.20
N GLU A 319 -16.70 -0.52 13.97
CA GLU A 319 -15.66 -0.69 15.00
C GLU A 319 -15.80 0.28 16.17
N ASN A 320 -16.09 1.55 15.89
CA ASN A 320 -16.23 2.57 16.92
C ASN A 320 -17.45 2.31 17.81
N PHE A 321 -18.60 1.94 17.23
CA PHE A 321 -19.79 1.59 18.01
C PHE A 321 -19.60 0.29 18.79
N HIS A 322 -18.91 -0.71 18.23
CA HIS A 322 -18.54 -1.92 18.97
C HIS A 322 -17.69 -1.59 20.21
N ARG A 323 -16.69 -0.71 20.05
CA ARG A 323 -15.82 -0.30 21.15
C ARG A 323 -16.57 0.52 22.21
N LEU A 324 -17.38 1.49 21.79
CA LEU A 324 -18.20 2.30 22.69
C LEU A 324 -19.17 1.43 23.51
N GLU A 325 -19.84 0.48 22.85
CA GLU A 325 -20.74 -0.45 23.52
C GLU A 325 -19.99 -1.32 24.55
N SER A 326 -18.80 -1.82 24.18
CA SER A 326 -17.91 -2.56 25.09
C SER A 326 -17.53 -1.75 26.33
N ILE A 327 -17.11 -0.49 26.13
CA ILE A 327 -16.76 0.42 27.22
C ILE A 327 -17.96 0.62 28.15
N VAL A 328 -19.13 0.96 27.62
CA VAL A 328 -20.33 1.24 28.44
C VAL A 328 -20.84 -0.02 29.14
N ARG A 329 -20.69 -1.21 28.54
CA ARG A 329 -21.01 -2.49 29.18
C ARG A 329 -20.08 -2.79 30.36
N SER A 330 -18.81 -2.38 30.29
CA SER A 330 -17.86 -2.52 31.40
C SER A 330 -18.14 -1.59 32.60
N GLN A 331 -18.86 -0.48 32.38
CA GLN A 331 -19.19 0.48 33.43
C GLN A 331 -20.41 0.02 34.23
N ARG A 332 -20.27 -0.09 35.56
CA ARG A 332 -21.32 -0.56 36.48
C ARG A 332 -22.30 0.54 36.94
N MET A 333 -22.48 1.59 36.14
CA MET A 333 -23.32 2.75 36.48
C MET A 333 -24.74 2.55 35.93
N GLN A 334 -25.76 2.64 36.79
CA GLN A 334 -27.17 2.44 36.42
C GLN A 334 -27.69 3.57 35.51
N ARG A 335 -27.19 4.79 35.70
CA ARG A 335 -27.60 5.93 34.87
C ARG A 335 -27.31 5.73 33.38
N LEU A 336 -26.29 4.92 33.06
CA LEU A 336 -25.90 4.61 31.68
C LEU A 336 -26.81 3.58 31.00
N ASP A 337 -27.85 3.04 31.65
CA ASP A 337 -28.72 2.01 31.08
C ASP A 337 -29.46 2.46 29.81
N ARG A 338 -29.86 3.74 29.75
CA ARG A 338 -30.45 4.32 28.53
C ARG A 338 -29.42 4.37 27.39
N MET A 339 -28.22 4.85 27.69
CA MET A 339 -27.11 4.95 26.74
C MET A 339 -26.66 3.57 26.26
N ARG A 340 -26.69 2.55 27.12
CA ARG A 340 -26.34 1.17 26.78
C ARG A 340 -27.30 0.59 25.75
N ARG A 341 -28.61 0.86 25.89
CA ARG A 341 -29.63 0.46 24.91
C ARG A 341 -29.45 1.19 23.58
N ASP A 342 -29.29 2.51 23.63
CA ASP A 342 -29.09 3.32 22.42
C ASP A 342 -27.83 2.89 21.64
N LEU A 343 -26.70 2.69 22.33
CA LEU A 343 -25.47 2.20 21.70
C LEU A 343 -25.60 0.77 21.16
N SER A 344 -26.34 -0.10 21.83
CA SER A 344 -26.61 -1.46 21.35
C SER A 344 -27.41 -1.43 20.04
N ASP A 345 -28.45 -0.60 19.97
CA ASP A 345 -29.28 -0.45 18.78
C ASP A 345 -28.48 0.16 17.61
N ARG A 346 -27.70 1.21 17.88
CA ARG A 346 -26.81 1.82 16.87
C ARG A 346 -25.72 0.85 16.42
N HIS A 347 -25.09 0.10 17.33
CA HIS A 347 -24.12 -0.92 16.97
C HIS A 347 -24.74 -1.99 16.07
N LYS A 348 -25.95 -2.47 16.38
CA LYS A 348 -26.68 -3.42 15.54
C LYS A 348 -26.98 -2.82 14.16
N GLN A 349 -27.50 -1.60 14.09
CA GLN A 349 -27.80 -0.93 12.82
C GLN A 349 -26.56 -0.74 11.94
N ASN A 350 -25.45 -0.25 12.52
CA ASN A 350 -24.19 -0.05 11.80
C ASN A 350 -23.59 -1.39 11.34
N ARG A 351 -23.75 -2.45 12.13
CA ARG A 351 -23.30 -3.80 11.75
C ARG A 351 -24.13 -4.36 10.59
N THR A 352 -25.45 -4.22 10.62
CA THR A 352 -26.34 -4.61 9.51
C THR A 352 -26.02 -3.81 8.24
N GLU A 353 -25.73 -2.51 8.37
CA GLU A 353 -25.32 -1.66 7.24
C GLU A 353 -23.94 -2.05 6.69
N TYR A 354 -22.98 -2.35 7.56
CA TYR A 354 -21.69 -2.91 7.17
C TYR A 354 -21.88 -4.20 6.37
N VAL A 355 -22.66 -5.14 6.89
CA VAL A 355 -22.95 -6.43 6.23
C VAL A 355 -23.57 -6.18 4.86
N ARG A 356 -24.63 -5.37 4.77
CA ARG A 356 -25.30 -5.05 3.50
C ARG A 356 -24.33 -4.51 2.45
N ASN A 357 -23.44 -3.58 2.85
CA ASN A 357 -22.55 -2.89 1.93
C ASN A 357 -21.34 -3.75 1.51
N TYR A 358 -20.80 -4.58 2.41
CA TYR A 358 -19.61 -5.40 2.13
C TYR A 358 -19.92 -6.79 1.56
N MET A 359 -21.06 -7.35 1.92
CA MET A 359 -21.51 -8.65 1.44
C MET A 359 -22.15 -8.56 0.05
N GLY A 360 -22.79 -7.42 -0.26
CA GLY A 360 -23.53 -7.23 -1.50
C GLY A 360 -24.79 -8.09 -1.57
N ARG A 361 -25.18 -8.49 -2.79
CA ARG A 361 -26.24 -9.48 -3.03
C ARG A 361 -25.62 -10.84 -3.37
N PRO A 362 -25.44 -11.74 -2.40
CA PRO A 362 -24.98 -13.09 -2.71
C PRO A 362 -26.03 -13.81 -3.57
N LEU A 363 -25.56 -14.63 -4.51
CA LEU A 363 -26.41 -15.36 -5.46
C LEU A 363 -27.30 -14.43 -6.30
N GLU A 364 -26.77 -13.29 -6.74
CA GLU A 364 -27.50 -12.20 -7.41
C GLU A 364 -28.53 -12.65 -8.45
N LYS A 365 -28.17 -13.48 -9.44
CA LYS A 365 -29.11 -13.98 -10.46
C LYS A 365 -30.25 -14.81 -9.87
N LEU A 366 -29.96 -15.59 -8.82
CA LEU A 366 -30.97 -16.39 -8.12
C LEU A 366 -31.88 -15.48 -7.29
N SER A 367 -31.33 -14.46 -6.64
CA SER A 367 -32.11 -13.42 -5.97
C SER A 367 -33.02 -12.68 -6.95
N GLU A 368 -32.52 -12.25 -8.10
CA GLU A 368 -33.31 -11.57 -9.13
C GLU A 368 -34.47 -12.44 -9.64
N PHE A 369 -34.22 -13.73 -9.86
CA PHE A 369 -35.26 -14.67 -10.26
C PHE A 369 -36.38 -14.77 -9.21
N PHE A 370 -36.03 -14.96 -7.94
CA PHE A 370 -37.02 -15.11 -6.87
C PHE A 370 -37.68 -13.78 -6.46
N ASP A 371 -36.99 -12.65 -6.57
CA ASP A 371 -37.59 -11.31 -6.44
C ASP A 371 -38.67 -11.12 -7.51
N GLY A 372 -38.42 -11.58 -8.74
CA GLY A 372 -39.40 -11.59 -9.83
C GLY A 372 -40.58 -12.54 -9.57
N VAL A 373 -40.34 -13.72 -9.00
CA VAL A 373 -41.41 -14.63 -8.56
C VAL A 373 -42.30 -13.97 -7.50
N GLU A 374 -41.71 -13.40 -6.44
CA GLU A 374 -42.47 -12.71 -5.39
C GLU A 374 -43.24 -11.50 -5.93
N GLN A 375 -42.67 -10.76 -6.88
CA GLN A 375 -43.37 -9.66 -7.54
C GLN A 375 -44.59 -10.14 -8.34
N ASN A 376 -44.53 -11.31 -8.98
CA ASN A 376 -45.69 -11.87 -9.68
C ASN A 376 -46.75 -12.40 -8.72
N LEU A 377 -46.33 -13.06 -7.63
CA LEU A 377 -47.25 -13.49 -6.57
C LEU A 377 -48.01 -12.30 -5.95
N SER A 378 -47.30 -11.21 -5.67
CA SER A 378 -47.91 -9.98 -5.14
C SER A 378 -48.84 -9.27 -6.13
N ARG A 379 -48.67 -9.49 -7.44
CA ARG A 379 -49.59 -9.06 -8.50
C ARG A 379 -50.82 -9.97 -8.67
N GLY A 380 -50.93 -11.03 -7.88
CA GLY A 380 -52.07 -11.94 -7.88
C GLY A 380 -51.95 -13.16 -8.78
N VAL A 381 -50.76 -13.42 -9.36
CA VAL A 381 -50.50 -14.69 -10.06
C VAL A 381 -50.54 -15.82 -9.03
N THR A 382 -51.26 -16.90 -9.32
CA THR A 382 -51.33 -18.03 -8.39
C THR A 382 -50.01 -18.79 -8.36
N PRO A 383 -49.60 -19.40 -7.22
CA PRO A 383 -48.35 -20.15 -7.13
C PRO A 383 -48.19 -21.23 -8.21
N ASP A 384 -49.29 -21.88 -8.60
CA ASP A 384 -49.30 -22.90 -9.64
C ASP A 384 -49.04 -22.32 -11.05
N GLU A 385 -49.45 -21.08 -11.31
CA GLU A 385 -49.28 -20.41 -12.60
C GLU A 385 -47.84 -19.92 -12.84
N VAL A 386 -47.08 -19.65 -11.76
CA VAL A 386 -45.72 -19.11 -11.85
C VAL A 386 -44.82 -20.03 -12.69
N GLY A 387 -44.92 -21.35 -12.49
CA GLY A 387 -44.10 -22.33 -13.22
C GLY A 387 -44.36 -22.41 -14.72
N TYR A 388 -45.47 -21.84 -15.21
CA TYR A 388 -45.81 -21.77 -16.63
C TYR A 388 -45.33 -20.47 -17.31
N LEU A 389 -44.94 -19.46 -16.53
CA LEU A 389 -44.35 -18.23 -17.07
C LEU A 389 -42.97 -18.56 -17.65
N GLN A 390 -42.72 -18.22 -18.91
CA GLN A 390 -41.47 -18.58 -19.60
C GLN A 390 -40.21 -18.14 -18.84
N GLN A 391 -40.22 -16.91 -18.30
CA GLN A 391 -39.12 -16.31 -17.53
C GLN A 391 -38.93 -16.92 -16.13
N TYR A 392 -39.98 -17.54 -15.58
CA TYR A 392 -39.96 -18.17 -14.25
C TYR A 392 -40.25 -19.68 -14.35
N SER A 393 -39.93 -20.28 -15.49
CA SER A 393 -40.22 -21.68 -15.73
C SER A 393 -39.25 -22.57 -14.95
N ARG A 394 -39.64 -23.83 -14.73
CA ARG A 394 -38.76 -24.85 -14.11
C ARG A 394 -37.44 -25.02 -14.86
N ALA A 395 -37.45 -24.87 -16.18
CA ALA A 395 -36.25 -24.98 -17.01
C ALA A 395 -35.30 -23.81 -16.75
N GLU A 396 -35.82 -22.58 -16.64
CA GLU A 396 -35.00 -21.40 -16.35
C GLU A 396 -34.46 -21.44 -14.92
N LEU A 397 -35.27 -21.87 -13.94
CA LEU A 397 -34.79 -22.10 -12.57
C LEU A 397 -33.60 -23.08 -12.55
N LYS A 398 -33.73 -24.25 -13.19
CA LYS A 398 -32.63 -25.24 -13.28
C LYS A 398 -31.36 -24.68 -13.93
N LYS A 399 -31.52 -23.83 -14.95
CA LYS A 399 -30.41 -23.18 -15.64
C LYS A 399 -29.68 -22.20 -14.72
N ILE A 400 -30.41 -21.34 -14.01
CA ILE A 400 -29.82 -20.38 -13.07
C ILE A 400 -29.12 -21.11 -11.92
N ILE A 401 -29.71 -22.20 -11.40
CA ILE A 401 -29.08 -23.03 -10.36
C ILE A 401 -27.74 -23.57 -10.84
N ARG A 402 -27.64 -24.04 -12.09
CA ARG A 402 -26.40 -24.61 -12.65
C ARG A 402 -25.22 -23.63 -12.65
N ASP A 403 -25.48 -22.32 -12.70
CA ASP A 403 -24.45 -21.28 -12.67
C ASP A 403 -23.74 -21.15 -11.30
N TYR A 404 -24.23 -21.81 -10.25
CA TYR A 404 -23.72 -21.64 -8.87
C TYR A 404 -23.16 -22.92 -8.23
N PRO A 405 -22.27 -23.70 -8.88
CA PRO A 405 -21.81 -24.99 -8.34
C PRO A 405 -21.22 -24.86 -6.91
N ALA A 406 -21.47 -25.86 -6.07
CA ALA A 406 -21.10 -25.84 -4.65
C ALA A 406 -19.63 -25.47 -4.38
N LYS A 407 -18.71 -25.91 -5.26
CA LYS A 407 -17.27 -25.59 -5.17
C LYS A 407 -16.99 -24.08 -5.31
N ASP A 408 -17.67 -23.41 -6.24
CA ASP A 408 -17.45 -21.99 -6.50
C ASP A 408 -18.12 -21.13 -5.43
N VAL A 409 -19.31 -21.54 -4.96
CA VAL A 409 -19.97 -20.90 -3.81
C VAL A 409 -19.07 -20.97 -2.57
N LYS A 410 -18.52 -22.16 -2.25
CA LYS A 410 -17.58 -22.33 -1.14
C LYS A 410 -16.35 -21.43 -1.29
N ARG A 411 -15.72 -21.43 -2.47
CA ARG A 411 -14.55 -20.57 -2.75
C ARG A 411 -14.88 -19.08 -2.58
N ASN A 412 -16.03 -18.63 -3.06
CA ASN A 412 -16.47 -17.24 -2.94
C ASN A 412 -16.73 -16.84 -1.49
N LEU A 413 -17.30 -17.73 -0.67
CA LEU A 413 -17.49 -17.51 0.76
C LEU A 413 -16.16 -17.46 1.52
N GLU A 414 -15.21 -18.34 1.22
CA GLU A 414 -13.86 -18.29 1.80
C GLU A 414 -13.13 -16.98 1.44
N GLN A 415 -13.29 -16.51 0.21
CA GLN A 415 -12.74 -15.22 -0.22
C GLN A 415 -13.43 -14.04 0.46
N LEU A 416 -14.76 -14.09 0.66
CA LEU A 416 -15.49 -13.08 1.41
C LEU A 416 -14.99 -13.01 2.85
N ARG A 417 -14.83 -14.15 3.52
CA ARG A 417 -14.27 -14.23 4.87
C ARG A 417 -12.90 -13.57 4.96
N LYS A 418 -11.97 -13.94 4.07
CA LYS A 418 -10.63 -13.35 4.01
C LYS A 418 -10.65 -11.84 3.74
N ARG A 419 -11.62 -11.34 2.97
CA ARG A 419 -11.79 -9.89 2.75
C ARG A 419 -12.24 -9.18 4.03
N VAL A 420 -13.20 -9.76 4.74
CA VAL A 420 -13.71 -9.21 6.01
C VAL A 420 -12.62 -9.23 7.10
N GLU A 421 -11.87 -10.32 7.21
CA GLU A 421 -10.72 -10.46 8.12
C GLU A 421 -9.65 -9.38 7.89
N LYS A 422 -9.44 -8.95 6.64
CA LYS A 422 -8.50 -7.85 6.33
C LYS A 422 -9.04 -6.46 6.63
N HIS A 423 -10.36 -6.29 6.67
CA HIS A 423 -10.99 -4.98 6.82
C HIS A 423 -11.27 -4.63 8.28
N LEU A 424 -11.55 -5.64 9.12
CA LEU A 424 -11.85 -5.44 10.53
C LEU A 424 -10.59 -5.68 11.38
N SER A 425 -10.41 -4.87 12.42
CA SER A 425 -9.38 -5.10 13.42
C SER A 425 -9.53 -6.48 14.08
N GLU A 426 -8.42 -7.20 14.28
CA GLU A 426 -8.38 -8.49 15.00
C GLU A 426 -8.71 -8.35 16.50
N GLU A 427 -8.71 -7.13 17.05
CA GLU A 427 -9.03 -6.87 18.45
C GLU A 427 -10.54 -7.00 18.73
N GLY A 428 -10.97 -8.19 19.17
CA GLY A 428 -12.23 -8.41 19.86
C GLY A 428 -13.20 -9.40 19.19
N SER A 429 -14.41 -9.49 19.71
CA SER A 429 -15.47 -10.39 19.21
C SER A 429 -16.21 -9.86 17.98
N LEU A 430 -15.82 -8.69 17.45
CA LEU A 430 -16.51 -8.02 16.35
C LEU A 430 -16.49 -8.84 15.06
N LEU A 431 -15.32 -9.37 14.69
CA LEU A 431 -15.18 -10.20 13.48
C LEU A 431 -16.14 -11.39 13.52
N THR A 432 -16.17 -12.11 14.66
CA THR A 432 -17.07 -13.25 14.86
C THR A 432 -18.54 -12.84 14.78
N ALA A 433 -18.92 -11.72 15.39
CA ALA A 433 -20.29 -11.22 15.37
C ALA A 433 -20.73 -10.78 13.96
N VAL A 434 -19.88 -10.07 13.23
CA VAL A 434 -20.12 -9.65 11.84
C VAL A 434 -20.24 -10.87 10.94
N TRP A 435 -19.31 -11.82 11.07
CA TRP A 435 -19.33 -13.04 10.28
C TRP A 435 -20.60 -13.84 10.52
N HIS A 436 -21.02 -13.99 11.78
CA HIS A 436 -22.27 -14.65 12.13
C HIS A 436 -23.49 -13.94 11.52
N GLU A 437 -23.52 -12.60 11.50
CA GLU A 437 -24.62 -11.84 10.87
C GLU A 437 -24.64 -12.01 9.33
N MET A 438 -23.47 -12.09 8.68
CA MET A 438 -23.38 -12.45 7.26
C MET A 438 -23.94 -13.86 7.02
N GLN A 439 -23.57 -14.83 7.86
CA GLN A 439 -24.07 -16.20 7.75
C GLN A 439 -25.59 -16.27 7.92
N GLN A 440 -26.15 -15.56 8.90
CA GLN A 440 -27.59 -15.47 9.11
C GLN A 440 -28.31 -14.84 7.91
N THR A 441 -27.72 -13.83 7.29
CA THR A 441 -28.28 -13.17 6.09
C THR A 441 -28.36 -14.15 4.92
N LEU A 442 -27.31 -14.93 4.66
CA LEU A 442 -27.32 -16.00 3.64
C LEU A 442 -28.34 -17.08 3.94
N LEU A 443 -28.40 -17.52 5.19
CA LEU A 443 -29.32 -18.59 5.59
C LEU A 443 -30.78 -18.13 5.46
N ALA A 444 -31.09 -16.88 5.79
CA ALA A 444 -32.41 -16.30 5.62
C ALA A 444 -32.82 -16.27 4.13
N GLN A 445 -31.92 -15.84 3.24
CA GLN A 445 -32.16 -15.86 1.80
C GLN A 445 -32.37 -17.28 1.27
N TYR A 446 -31.56 -18.23 1.71
CA TYR A 446 -31.71 -19.65 1.35
C TYR A 446 -33.08 -20.21 1.77
N ASN A 447 -33.52 -19.92 3.00
CA ASN A 447 -34.81 -20.34 3.50
C ASN A 447 -35.98 -19.69 2.74
N GLN A 448 -35.83 -18.42 2.33
CA GLN A 448 -36.79 -17.75 1.46
C GLN A 448 -36.91 -18.45 0.11
N PHE A 449 -35.79 -18.78 -0.54
CA PHE A 449 -35.80 -19.52 -1.80
C PHE A 449 -36.48 -20.89 -1.67
N ASN A 450 -36.15 -21.66 -0.63
CA ASN A 450 -36.79 -22.96 -0.40
C ASN A 450 -38.30 -22.85 -0.19
N ARG A 451 -38.75 -21.80 0.51
CA ARG A 451 -40.18 -21.53 0.68
C ARG A 451 -40.85 -21.25 -0.67
N LEU A 452 -40.26 -20.41 -1.51
CA LEU A 452 -40.81 -20.09 -2.83
C LEU A 452 -40.79 -21.30 -3.77
N ILE A 453 -39.74 -22.12 -3.71
CA ILE A 453 -39.64 -23.38 -4.46
C ILE A 453 -40.77 -24.32 -4.06
N ALA A 454 -40.98 -24.53 -2.76
CA ALA A 454 -42.03 -25.41 -2.25
C ALA A 454 -43.44 -24.94 -2.64
N GLN A 455 -43.64 -23.62 -2.74
CA GLN A 455 -44.94 -23.04 -3.09
C GLN A 455 -45.22 -23.01 -4.59
N CYS A 456 -44.26 -22.58 -5.41
CA CYS A 456 -44.49 -22.32 -6.84
C CYS A 456 -44.05 -23.47 -7.75
N TYR A 457 -43.26 -24.41 -7.22
CA TYR A 457 -42.74 -25.54 -7.98
C TYR A 457 -42.92 -26.86 -7.23
N PRO A 458 -44.16 -27.20 -6.81
CA PRO A 458 -44.44 -28.46 -6.14
C PRO A 458 -44.08 -29.65 -7.04
N MET A 459 -43.29 -30.57 -6.49
CA MET A 459 -42.89 -31.82 -7.15
C MET A 459 -43.70 -33.00 -6.59
N PRO A 460 -44.02 -34.03 -7.40
CA PRO A 460 -44.62 -35.25 -6.89
C PRO A 460 -43.69 -35.96 -5.87
N ILE A 461 -44.28 -36.37 -4.75
CA ILE A 461 -43.64 -36.94 -3.55
C ILE A 461 -42.69 -38.14 -3.83
N TRP A 462 -42.88 -38.87 -4.94
CA TRP A 462 -42.11 -40.08 -5.27
C TRP A 462 -40.70 -39.83 -5.84
N LEU A 463 -40.34 -38.59 -6.18
CA LEU A 463 -38.96 -38.23 -6.50
C LEU A 463 -38.10 -37.93 -5.26
N TRP A 464 -38.71 -37.88 -4.06
CA TRP A 464 -38.04 -37.58 -2.79
C TRP A 464 -37.77 -38.83 -1.92
N SER A 465 -37.91 -40.05 -2.43
CA SER A 465 -37.50 -41.28 -1.71
C SER A 465 -35.98 -41.52 -1.75
N SER A 466 -35.17 -40.48 -1.56
CA SER A 466 -33.75 -40.60 -1.24
C SER A 466 -33.50 -40.15 0.20
N PRO A 467 -32.55 -40.76 0.94
CA PRO A 467 -32.43 -40.71 2.42
C PRO A 467 -31.94 -39.38 3.01
N ILE A 468 -32.21 -38.26 2.35
CA ILE A 468 -31.50 -36.98 2.52
C ILE A 468 -32.30 -35.99 3.38
N MET A 469 -33.63 -36.06 3.37
CA MET A 469 -34.51 -35.19 4.16
C MET A 469 -34.59 -35.56 5.65
N ILE A 470 -34.40 -36.84 6.01
CA ILE A 470 -34.44 -37.29 7.41
C ILE A 470 -33.23 -36.74 8.21
N CYS A 471 -32.12 -36.45 7.53
CA CYS A 471 -30.93 -35.87 8.18
C CYS A 471 -31.08 -34.37 8.47
N CYS A 472 -31.80 -33.58 7.66
CA CYS A 472 -31.87 -32.12 7.85
C CYS A 472 -32.60 -31.70 9.12
N ASP A 473 -33.71 -32.38 9.48
CA ASP A 473 -34.42 -32.10 10.73
C ASP A 473 -33.62 -32.52 11.98
N SER A 474 -32.85 -33.61 11.89
CA SER A 474 -32.00 -34.08 12.98
C SER A 474 -30.75 -33.19 13.18
N LEU A 475 -30.18 -32.66 12.08
CA LEU A 475 -29.02 -31.76 12.12
C LEU A 475 -29.37 -30.34 12.56
N MET A 476 -30.52 -29.79 12.15
CA MET A 476 -30.97 -28.45 12.57
C MET A 476 -31.23 -28.36 14.08
N THR A 477 -31.65 -29.46 14.70
CA THR A 477 -31.95 -29.51 16.14
C THR A 477 -30.68 -29.74 16.99
N SER A 478 -29.63 -30.36 16.43
CA SER A 478 -28.36 -30.62 17.13
C SER A 478 -27.27 -29.57 16.90
N ALA A 479 -27.40 -28.70 15.88
CA ALA A 479 -26.34 -27.79 15.43
C ALA A 479 -26.34 -26.40 16.11
N ALA A 480 -27.18 -26.18 17.12
CA ALA A 480 -27.22 -24.91 17.85
C ALA A 480 -25.94 -24.63 18.68
N GLU A 481 -25.07 -25.63 18.88
CA GLU A 481 -23.88 -25.48 19.74
C GLU A 481 -22.52 -25.76 19.08
N ALA A 482 -22.44 -26.18 17.82
CA ALA A 482 -21.13 -26.44 17.22
C ALA A 482 -21.04 -26.35 15.68
N VAL A 483 -19.97 -25.69 15.23
CA VAL A 483 -19.09 -26.06 14.10
C VAL A 483 -19.09 -25.14 12.85
N PRO A 484 -17.88 -24.77 12.33
CA PRO A 484 -17.67 -23.82 11.22
C PRO A 484 -18.03 -24.31 9.80
N ASP A 485 -18.68 -25.47 9.65
CA ASP A 485 -18.82 -26.17 8.35
C ASP A 485 -20.28 -26.33 7.87
N MET A 486 -21.19 -25.54 8.41
CA MET A 486 -22.62 -25.56 8.07
C MET A 486 -22.90 -25.29 6.58
N PHE A 487 -22.06 -24.47 5.93
CA PHE A 487 -22.20 -24.13 4.51
C PHE A 487 -21.81 -25.27 3.57
N SER A 488 -20.81 -26.08 3.94
CA SER A 488 -20.39 -27.26 3.17
C SER A 488 -21.52 -28.30 3.10
N LEU A 489 -22.30 -28.44 4.18
CA LEU A 489 -23.42 -29.40 4.24
C LEU A 489 -24.68 -28.89 3.53
N LEU A 490 -25.06 -27.62 3.70
CA LEU A 490 -26.26 -27.04 3.08
C LEU A 490 -26.17 -26.98 1.55
N PHE A 491 -25.02 -26.55 1.00
CA PHE A 491 -24.85 -26.40 -0.44
C PHE A 491 -24.53 -27.70 -1.18
N CYS A 492 -23.82 -28.65 -0.56
CA CYS A 492 -23.59 -29.96 -1.17
C CYS A 492 -24.91 -30.73 -1.35
N ASN A 493 -25.85 -30.63 -0.41
CA ASN A 493 -27.12 -31.36 -0.52
C ASN A 493 -28.07 -30.81 -1.58
N TRP A 494 -28.06 -29.49 -1.80
CA TRP A 494 -28.90 -28.83 -2.80
C TRP A 494 -28.42 -29.11 -4.23
N PHE A 495 -27.10 -29.09 -4.47
CA PHE A 495 -26.53 -29.28 -5.82
C PHE A 495 -26.47 -30.72 -6.31
N ILE A 496 -26.47 -31.69 -5.39
CA ILE A 496 -26.40 -33.12 -5.76
C ILE A 496 -27.78 -33.64 -6.23
N ASN A 497 -28.88 -32.92 -5.96
CA ASN A 497 -30.25 -33.45 -6.14
C ASN A 497 -31.21 -32.57 -6.98
N LEU A 498 -30.68 -31.75 -7.89
CA LEU A 498 -31.43 -30.96 -8.90
C LEU A 498 -30.87 -31.19 -10.31
#